data_AF-A0A965D3T5-F1
#
_entry.id   AF-A0A965D3T5-F1
#
_cell.length_a   1.000
_cell.length_b   1.000
_cell.length_c   1.000
_cell.angle_alpha   90.00
_cell.angle_beta   90.00
_cell.angle_gamma   90.00
#
_symmetry.space_group_name_H-M   'P 1'
#
loop_
_entity.id
_entity.type
_entity.pdbx_description
1 polymer ?
#
loop_
_entity_poly.entity_id
_entity_poly.type
_entity_poly.pdbx_seq_one_letter_code
_entity_poly.pdbx_strand_id
1 'polypeptide(L)'
;MGKQAMGLYAKNYSKRLDKNGYVLCSPMRPFVETRMMNVMNLHEMPFGYNAIVAIGIYSGYNQEDSVILNKAALDRGLFRSLYYTIYKDEEHRNVASGKEEKFAKPRR
;
A
#
# COMPACT_ATOMS: atom_id res chain seq x y z
N MET A 1 -6.95 -1.84 -14.18
CA MET A 1 -6.12 -2.30 -13.04
C MET A 1 -5.61 -1.16 -12.12
N GLY A 2 -5.73 0.13 -12.48
CA GLY A 2 -5.24 1.23 -11.62
C GLY A 2 -5.84 1.32 -10.21
N LYS A 3 -7.06 0.81 -9.98
CA LYS A 3 -7.68 0.77 -8.63
C LYS A 3 -6.94 -0.12 -7.62
N GLN A 4 -6.12 -1.05 -8.10
CA GLN A 4 -5.33 -1.96 -7.26
C GLN A 4 -3.88 -1.47 -7.08
N ALA A 5 -3.51 -0.36 -7.73
CA ALA A 5 -2.17 0.20 -7.62
C ALA A 5 -1.91 0.74 -6.20
N MET A 6 -0.66 0.63 -5.75
CA MET A 6 -0.23 1.17 -4.47
C MET A 6 0.37 2.56 -4.68
N GLY A 7 0.04 3.47 -3.77
CA GLY A 7 0.49 4.85 -3.82
C GLY A 7 0.21 5.55 -2.51
N LEU A 8 0.21 6.88 -2.54
CA LEU A 8 -0.36 7.65 -1.45
C LEU A 8 -1.88 7.72 -1.65
N TYR A 9 -2.68 7.09 -0.79
CA TYR A 9 -4.15 7.11 -0.92
C TYR A 9 -4.78 8.35 -0.27
N ALA A 10 -4.16 8.91 0.77
CA ALA A 10 -4.58 10.13 1.47
C ALA A 10 -3.35 10.84 2.05
N LYS A 11 -3.27 12.18 1.97
CA LYS A 11 -2.12 12.93 2.55
C LYS A 11 -2.04 12.82 4.07
N ASN A 12 -3.17 12.66 4.75
CA ASN A 12 -3.26 12.53 6.20
C ASN A 12 -3.32 11.07 6.68
N TYR A 13 -2.84 10.11 5.87
CA TYR A 13 -2.87 8.68 6.21
C TYR A 13 -2.25 8.38 7.58
N SER A 14 -1.22 9.12 7.99
CA SER A 14 -0.54 8.94 9.28
C SER A 14 -1.41 9.23 10.51
N LYS A 15 -2.46 10.06 10.36
CA LYS A 15 -3.40 10.41 11.44
C LYS A 15 -4.74 9.68 11.32
N ARG A 16 -4.95 8.96 10.22
CA ARG A 16 -6.23 8.35 9.90
C ARG A 16 -6.25 6.89 10.36
N LEU A 17 -7.39 6.48 10.90
CA LEU A 17 -7.59 5.10 11.33
C LEU A 17 -8.34 4.31 10.26
N ASP A 18 -7.61 3.78 9.29
CA ASP A 18 -8.14 2.87 8.26
C ASP A 18 -7.88 1.40 8.61
N LYS A 19 -8.81 0.51 8.26
CA LYS A 19 -8.64 -0.92 8.52
C LYS A 19 -7.38 -1.49 7.87
N ASN A 20 -7.15 -1.11 6.61
CA ASN A 20 -5.98 -1.50 5.82
C ASN A 20 -5.48 -0.26 5.06
N GLY A 21 -4.21 0.09 5.27
CA GLY A 21 -3.53 1.18 4.57
C GLY A 21 -2.30 0.65 3.84
N TYR A 22 -2.19 0.94 2.55
CA TYR A 22 -1.05 0.58 1.72
C TYR A 22 -0.40 1.85 1.20
N VAL A 23 0.88 2.07 1.53
CA VAL A 23 1.59 3.29 1.17
C VAL A 23 2.91 2.95 0.51
N LEU A 24 3.18 3.50 -0.67
CA LEU A 24 4.46 3.35 -1.35
C LEU A 24 5.50 4.29 -0.69
N CYS A 25 6.72 3.80 -0.41
CA CYS A 25 7.73 4.59 0.28
C CYS A 25 8.28 5.73 -0.58
N SER A 26 8.39 5.49 -1.89
CA SER A 26 8.99 6.44 -2.83
C SER A 26 8.16 6.50 -4.11
N PRO A 27 6.96 7.10 -4.07
CA PRO A 27 6.16 7.27 -5.27
C PRO A 27 6.80 8.33 -6.18
N MET A 28 6.77 8.09 -7.49
CA MET A 28 7.38 8.99 -8.49
C MET A 28 6.32 9.48 -9.47
N ARG A 29 6.41 10.76 -9.84
CA ARG A 29 5.61 11.36 -10.92
C ARG A 29 5.99 10.69 -12.25
N PRO A 30 5.04 10.20 -13.05
CA PRO A 30 5.37 9.54 -14.32
C PRO A 30 6.01 10.52 -15.31
N PHE A 31 6.96 10.06 -16.12
CA PHE A 31 7.61 10.90 -17.13
C PHE A 31 6.66 11.32 -18.27
N VAL A 32 5.73 10.44 -18.63
CA VAL A 32 4.73 10.68 -19.66
C VAL A 32 3.38 10.89 -18.98
N GLU A 33 2.79 12.06 -19.19
CA GLU A 33 1.54 12.47 -18.54
C GLU A 33 0.48 12.84 -19.56
N THR A 34 -0.79 12.67 -19.18
CA THR A 34 -1.92 13.15 -19.98
C THR A 34 -2.46 14.44 -19.38
N ARG A 35 -3.12 15.28 -20.20
CA ARG A 35 -3.73 16.54 -19.75
C ARG A 35 -4.72 16.34 -18.60
N MET A 36 -5.42 15.20 -18.58
CA MET A 36 -6.38 14.88 -17.52
C MET A 36 -5.72 14.62 -16.16
N MET A 37 -4.45 14.20 -16.13
CA MET A 37 -3.71 14.03 -14.87
C MET A 37 -3.51 15.36 -14.14
N ASN A 38 -3.34 16.45 -14.89
CA ASN A 38 -3.26 17.79 -14.32
C ASN A 38 -4.61 18.25 -13.76
N VAL A 39 -5.71 17.93 -14.44
CA VAL A 39 -7.07 18.23 -13.94
C VAL A 39 -7.37 17.47 -12.64
N MET A 40 -6.91 16.22 -12.54
CA MET A 40 -7.09 15.37 -11.36
C MET A 40 -6.02 15.56 -10.27
N ASN A 41 -5.03 16.43 -10.50
CA ASN A 41 -3.90 16.67 -9.59
C ASN A 41 -3.11 15.40 -9.19
N LEU A 42 -2.96 14.45 -10.12
CA LEU A 42 -2.27 13.18 -9.84
C LEU A 42 -0.76 13.34 -9.58
N HIS A 43 -0.19 14.48 -9.96
CA HIS A 43 1.21 14.83 -9.67
C HIS A 43 1.47 15.01 -8.16
N GLU A 44 0.46 15.39 -7.38
CA GLU A 44 0.60 15.53 -5.93
C GLU A 44 0.52 14.19 -5.17
N MET A 45 -0.15 13.20 -5.76
CA MET A 45 -0.38 11.88 -5.17
C MET A 45 -0.12 10.76 -6.18
N PRO A 46 1.15 10.57 -6.60
CA PRO A 46 1.49 9.53 -7.56
C PRO A 46 1.33 8.13 -6.96
N PHE A 47 1.03 7.16 -7.84
CA PHE A 47 0.71 5.77 -7.48
C PHE A 47 1.60 4.74 -8.20
N GLY A 48 2.91 5.01 -8.26
CA GLY A 48 3.87 4.10 -8.90
C GLY A 48 5.31 4.60 -8.86
N TYR A 49 6.15 4.00 -9.69
CA TYR A 49 7.59 4.28 -9.82
C TYR A 49 7.97 4.30 -11.31
N ASN A 50 8.90 5.17 -11.72
CA ASN A 50 9.47 5.09 -13.07
C ASN A 50 10.58 4.03 -13.10
N ALA A 51 10.26 2.83 -13.56
CA ALA A 51 11.21 1.74 -13.72
C ALA A 51 11.88 1.79 -15.11
N ILE A 52 13.14 1.38 -15.18
CA ILE A 52 13.82 1.10 -16.46
C ILE A 52 13.45 -0.31 -16.87
N VAL A 53 12.91 -0.47 -18.08
CA VAL A 53 12.41 -1.75 -18.61
C VAL A 53 13.22 -2.15 -19.83
N ALA A 54 13.67 -3.40 -19.86
CA ALA A 54 14.28 -4.02 -21.03
C ALA A 54 13.31 -5.07 -21.61
N ILE A 55 13.06 -5.02 -22.92
CA ILE A 55 12.20 -5.97 -23.62
C ILE A 55 13.08 -6.96 -24.37
N GLY A 56 13.03 -8.23 -23.99
CA GLY A 56 13.81 -9.28 -24.62
C GLY A 56 13.60 -10.63 -23.93
N ILE A 57 14.10 -11.69 -24.56
CA ILE A 57 14.08 -13.04 -23.99
C ILE A 57 15.33 -13.20 -23.14
N TYR A 58 15.17 -13.52 -21.85
CA TYR A 58 16.30 -13.71 -20.96
C TYR A 58 16.04 -14.85 -19.98
N SER A 59 16.93 -15.84 -19.93
CA SER A 59 16.90 -17.00 -19.00
C SER A 59 15.63 -17.90 -19.01
N GLY A 60 14.57 -17.52 -19.72
CA GLY A 60 13.28 -18.23 -19.75
C GLY A 60 12.32 -17.86 -18.62
N TYR A 61 12.76 -17.16 -17.57
CA TYR A 61 11.93 -16.78 -16.41
C TYR A 61 11.04 -15.55 -16.62
N ASN A 62 10.90 -15.06 -17.86
CA ASN A 62 10.01 -13.96 -18.24
C ASN A 62 8.98 -14.37 -19.30
N GLN A 63 8.59 -15.65 -19.31
CA GLN A 63 7.55 -16.22 -20.16
C GLN A 63 6.17 -16.13 -19.49
N GLU A 64 5.08 -16.32 -20.24
CA GLU A 64 3.71 -16.42 -19.70
C GLU A 64 3.35 -15.28 -18.72
N ASP A 65 3.54 -14.03 -19.16
CA ASP A 65 3.27 -12.80 -18.40
C ASP A 65 4.10 -12.59 -17.11
N SER A 66 5.16 -13.38 -16.91
CA SER A 66 6.13 -13.16 -15.83
C SER A 66 7.18 -12.11 -16.18
N VAL A 67 7.75 -11.47 -15.15
CA VAL A 67 8.78 -10.44 -15.29
C VAL A 67 9.95 -10.71 -14.35
N ILE A 68 11.16 -10.37 -14.80
CA ILE A 68 12.39 -10.47 -14.01
C ILE A 68 12.70 -9.09 -13.40
N LEU A 69 12.95 -9.05 -12.09
CA LEU A 69 13.32 -7.83 -11.36
C LEU A 69 14.79 -7.82 -10.95
N ASN A 70 15.39 -6.62 -10.92
CA ASN A 70 16.76 -6.44 -10.47
C ASN A 70 16.83 -6.47 -8.93
N LYS A 71 17.47 -7.50 -8.37
CA LYS A 71 17.68 -7.66 -6.93
C LYS A 71 18.36 -6.44 -6.28
N ALA A 72 19.42 -5.92 -6.88
CA ALA A 72 20.14 -4.74 -6.34
C ALA A 72 19.29 -3.45 -6.40
N ALA A 73 18.24 -3.39 -7.24
CA ALA A 73 17.29 -2.28 -7.21
C ALA A 73 16.26 -2.47 -6.08
N LEU A 74 15.79 -3.70 -5.84
CA LEU A 74 14.91 -4.03 -4.71
C LEU A 74 15.58 -3.73 -3.37
N ASP A 75 16.85 -4.12 -3.21
CA ASP A 75 17.64 -3.88 -2.00
C ASP A 75 17.80 -2.37 -1.72
N ARG A 76 17.79 -1.55 -2.77
CA ARG A 76 17.82 -0.07 -2.69
C ARG A 76 16.44 0.57 -2.51
N GLY A 77 15.38 -0.23 -2.40
CA GLY A 77 14.02 0.25 -2.09
C GLY A 77 13.08 0.39 -3.28
N LEU A 78 13.43 -0.13 -4.46
CA LEU A 78 12.50 -0.17 -5.61
C LEU A 78 11.20 -0.89 -5.21
N PHE A 79 10.05 -0.24 -5.42
CA PHE A 79 8.71 -0.73 -5.06
C PHE A 79 8.47 -1.06 -3.58
N ARG A 80 9.31 -0.58 -2.66
CA ARG A 80 9.11 -0.80 -1.23
C ARG A 80 7.85 -0.10 -0.73
N SER A 81 6.99 -0.82 -0.03
CA SER A 81 5.74 -0.31 0.54
C SER A 81 5.62 -0.57 2.03
N LEU A 82 4.73 0.18 2.67
CA LEU A 82 4.33 0.05 4.07
C LEU A 82 2.87 -0.43 4.11
N TYR A 83 2.61 -1.36 5.02
CA TYR A 83 1.28 -1.87 5.30
C TYR A 83 0.89 -1.51 6.73
N TYR A 84 -0.26 -0.86 6.87
CA TYR A 84 -0.88 -0.51 8.13
C TYR A 84 -2.17 -1.29 8.29
N THR A 85 -2.37 -1.88 9.47
CA THR A 85 -3.65 -2.48 9.84
C THR A 85 -4.06 -2.05 11.23
N ILE A 86 -5.36 -1.82 11.40
CA ILE A 86 -5.93 -1.38 12.66
C ILE A 86 -6.94 -2.41 13.13
N TYR A 87 -6.88 -2.70 14.42
CA TYR A 87 -7.84 -3.53 15.12
C TYR A 87 -8.62 -2.64 16.08
N LYS A 88 -9.93 -2.85 16.12
CA LYS A 88 -10.84 -2.14 17.01
C LYS A 88 -11.52 -3.20 17.87
N ASP A 89 -11.60 -2.91 19.16
CA ASP A 89 -12.31 -3.72 20.14
C ASP A 89 -12.98 -2.77 21.14
N GLU A 90 -14.09 -3.18 21.74
CA GLU A 90 -14.87 -2.39 22.70
C GLU A 90 -15.30 -3.28 23.87
N GLU A 91 -15.29 -2.76 25.09
CA GLU A 91 -15.84 -3.47 26.25
C GLU A 91 -17.36 -3.43 26.21
N HIS A 92 -18.01 -4.60 26.17
CA HIS A 92 -19.46 -4.68 26.25
C HIS A 92 -19.97 -5.01 27.65
N ARG A 93 -21.08 -4.37 28.03
CA ARG A 93 -21.86 -4.73 29.21
C ARG A 93 -23.08 -5.52 28.78
N ASN A 94 -23.16 -6.77 29.20
CA ASN A 94 -24.32 -7.60 28.94
C ASN A 94 -25.45 -7.24 29.92
N VAL A 95 -26.46 -6.54 29.42
CA VAL A 95 -27.61 -6.03 30.21
C VAL A 95 -28.42 -7.17 30.85
N ALA A 96 -28.49 -8.33 30.21
CA ALA A 96 -29.28 -9.47 30.69
C ALA A 96 -28.58 -10.27 31.81
N SER A 97 -27.25 -10.38 31.78
CA SER A 97 -26.49 -11.14 32.78
C SER A 97 -25.76 -10.25 33.80
N GLY A 98 -25.75 -8.94 33.60
CA GLY A 98 -25.00 -7.98 34.41
C GLY A 98 -23.48 -8.08 34.26
N LYS A 99 -22.97 -8.97 33.41
CA LYS A 99 -21.53 -9.19 33.20
C LYS A 99 -20.95 -8.09 32.33
N GLU A 100 -19.82 -7.54 32.76
CA GLU A 100 -19.03 -6.54 32.04
C GLU A 100 -17.75 -7.19 31.52
N GLU A 101 -17.44 -6.94 30.25
CA GLU A 101 -16.15 -7.23 29.67
C GLU A 101 -15.14 -6.16 30.10
N LYS A 102 -13.89 -6.56 30.34
CA LYS A 102 -12.80 -5.65 30.69
C LYS A 102 -11.52 -6.04 29.97
N PHE A 103 -10.85 -5.06 29.39
CA PHE A 103 -9.51 -5.21 28.86
C PHE A 103 -8.54 -5.39 30.02
N ALA A 104 -8.17 -6.64 30.26
CA ALA A 104 -7.20 -7.00 31.28
C ALA A 104 -6.31 -8.13 30.78
N LYS A 105 -5.10 -8.19 31.34
CA LYS A 105 -4.25 -9.37 31.18
C LYS A 105 -4.92 -10.53 31.93
N PRO A 106 -5.30 -11.64 31.27
CA PRO A 106 -5.93 -12.75 31.95
C PRO A 106 -4.96 -13.37 32.97
N ARG A 107 -5.46 -13.68 34.18
CA ARG A 107 -4.72 -14.49 35.15
C ARG A 107 -4.84 -15.96 34.75
N ARG A 108 -3.72 -16.68 34.77
CA ARG A 108 -3.68 -18.13 34.60
C ARG A 108 -4.37 -18.82 35.77
#